data_AF-A0A4Q9HI72-F1
#
_entry.id   AF-A0A4Q9HI72-F1
#
_cell.length_a   1.000
_cell.length_b   1.000
_cell.length_c   1.000
_cell.angle_alpha   90.00
_cell.angle_beta   90.00
_cell.angle_gamma   90.00
#
_symmetry.space_group_name_H-M   'P 1'
#
loop_
_entity.id
_entity.type
_entity.pdbx_description
1 polymer ?
#
loop_
_entity_poly.entity_id
_entity_poly.type
_entity_poly.pdbx_seq_one_letter_code
_entity_poly.pdbx_strand_id
1 'polypeptide(L)'
;MPGSEIIKNALREETSVYPDIAIREIIANALIHQDFTIRGSGPMIEIFEDRIEISNPGKLLPTKKIDRLIRTSPESRNEILAAAFRRYNICEERGSGFEKSVRAIELFGLPPLKISRDRKFL
;
A
#
# COMPACT_ATOMS: atom_id res chain seq x y z
N MET A 1 -8.69 -11.26 8.13
CA MET A 1 -7.46 -10.54 8.52
C MET A 1 -7.19 -10.86 9.98
N PRO A 2 -5.93 -10.88 10.45
CA PRO A 2 -5.66 -11.08 11.86
C PRO A 2 -6.28 -9.92 12.67
N GLY A 3 -7.02 -10.27 13.73
CA GLY A 3 -7.73 -9.31 14.58
C GLY A 3 -7.00 -9.06 15.89
N SER A 4 -7.19 -7.87 16.45
CA SER A 4 -6.83 -7.48 17.81
C SER A 4 -8.06 -6.89 18.49
N GLU A 5 -8.12 -6.96 19.82
CA GLU A 5 -9.13 -6.23 20.58
C GLU A 5 -8.51 -4.95 21.15
N ILE A 6 -9.24 -3.84 21.08
CA ILE A 6 -8.91 -2.61 21.80
C ILE A 6 -10.11 -2.18 22.66
N ILE A 7 -9.85 -1.51 23.78
CA ILE A 7 -10.91 -0.89 24.58
C ILE A 7 -11.04 0.57 24.15
N LYS A 8 -12.20 0.94 23.63
CA LYS A 8 -12.53 2.31 23.24
C LYS A 8 -13.83 2.73 23.91
N ASN A 9 -13.84 3.88 24.57
CA ASN A 9 -15.00 4.37 25.34
C ASN A 9 -15.60 3.33 26.31
N ALA A 10 -14.74 2.55 26.97
CA ALA A 10 -15.10 1.44 27.86
C ALA A 10 -15.79 0.23 27.20
N LEU A 11 -15.85 0.15 25.87
CA LEU A 11 -16.35 -1.00 25.11
C LEU A 11 -15.19 -1.71 24.40
N ARG A 12 -15.29 -3.04 24.24
CA ARG A 12 -14.38 -3.79 23.38
C ARG A 12 -14.78 -3.56 21.92
N GLU A 13 -13.81 -3.18 21.11
CA GLU A 13 -13.91 -3.12 19.66
C GLU A 13 -12.88 -4.06 19.06
N GLU A 14 -13.31 -4.94 18.15
CA GLU A 14 -12.38 -5.65 17.29
C GLU A 14 -11.75 -4.67 16.30
N THR A 15 -10.44 -4.74 16.16
CA THR A 15 -9.66 -3.92 15.24
C THR A 15 -8.68 -4.78 14.45
N SER A 16 -8.25 -4.28 13.28
CA SER A 16 -7.21 -4.93 12.49
C SER A 16 -5.85 -4.75 13.16
N VAL A 17 -5.01 -5.79 13.14
CA VAL A 17 -3.60 -5.64 13.57
C VAL A 17 -2.80 -4.74 12.62
N TYR A 18 -3.30 -4.52 11.40
CA TYR A 18 -2.69 -3.63 10.42
C TYR A 18 -3.40 -2.28 10.38
N PRO A 19 -2.66 -1.15 10.30
CA PRO A 19 -3.26 0.17 10.21
C PRO A 19 -4.04 0.33 8.90
N ASP A 20 -5.33 0.62 9.00
CA ASP A 20 -6.25 0.79 7.86
C ASP A 20 -5.73 1.81 6.83
N ILE A 21 -5.09 2.88 7.31
CA ILE A 21 -4.49 3.89 6.43
C ILE A 21 -3.37 3.31 5.57
N ALA A 22 -2.54 2.42 6.10
CA ALA A 22 -1.46 1.81 5.32
C ALA A 22 -2.03 0.84 4.28
N ILE A 23 -3.00 0.01 4.69
CA ILE A 23 -3.64 -0.95 3.77
C ILE A 23 -4.34 -0.22 2.62
N ARG A 24 -5.17 0.78 2.94
CA ARG A 24 -5.90 1.57 1.95
C ARG A 24 -4.95 2.25 0.96
N GLU A 25 -3.91 2.89 1.48
CA GLU A 25 -2.95 3.64 0.66
C GLU A 25 -2.09 2.73 -0.22
N ILE A 26 -1.63 1.58 0.29
CA ILE A 26 -0.84 0.63 -0.49
C ILE A 26 -1.70 -0.02 -1.60
N ILE A 27 -2.93 -0.42 -1.30
CA ILE A 27 -3.85 -0.99 -2.31
C ILE A 27 -4.21 0.05 -3.36
N ALA A 28 -4.50 1.28 -2.93
CA ALA A 28 -4.79 2.38 -3.84
C ALA A 28 -3.62 2.64 -4.80
N ASN A 29 -2.40 2.69 -4.27
CA ASN A 29 -1.20 2.86 -5.07
C ASN A 29 -0.95 1.66 -6.00
N ALA A 30 -1.23 0.42 -5.58
CA ALA A 30 -1.16 -0.73 -6.47
C ALA A 30 -2.09 -0.56 -7.69
N LEU A 31 -3.33 -0.11 -7.49
CA LEU A 31 -4.27 0.15 -8.59
C LEU A 31 -3.83 1.34 -9.47
N ILE A 32 -3.39 2.44 -8.87
CA ILE A 32 -2.91 3.62 -9.60
C ILE A 32 -1.69 3.30 -10.47
N HIS A 33 -0.81 2.42 -10.00
CA HIS A 33 0.43 2.07 -10.69
C HIS A 33 0.34 0.78 -11.52
N GLN A 34 -0.83 0.12 -11.55
CA GLN A 34 -1.06 -1.12 -12.28
C GLN A 34 -0.78 -0.98 -13.77
N ASP A 35 -0.06 -1.96 -14.32
CA ASP A 35 0.17 -2.04 -15.76
C ASP A 35 -1.03 -2.67 -16.48
N PHE A 36 -2.01 -1.83 -16.85
CA PHE A 36 -3.21 -2.28 -17.56
C PHE A 36 -2.97 -2.85 -18.97
N THR A 37 -1.74 -2.83 -19.48
CA THR A 37 -1.39 -3.56 -20.71
C THR A 37 -1.29 -5.07 -20.49
N ILE A 38 -1.03 -5.49 -19.24
CA ILE A 38 -1.00 -6.90 -18.84
C ILE A 38 -2.43 -7.37 -18.57
N ARG A 39 -2.94 -8.26 -19.43
CA ARG A 39 -4.30 -8.80 -19.32
C ARG A 39 -4.34 -10.06 -18.46
N GLY A 40 -5.49 -10.32 -17.84
CA GLY A 40 -5.72 -11.53 -17.03
C GLY A 40 -4.99 -11.55 -15.69
N SER A 41 -4.37 -10.43 -15.30
CA SER A 41 -3.68 -10.28 -14.02
C SER A 41 -3.96 -8.91 -13.42
N GLY A 42 -3.96 -8.83 -12.09
CA GLY A 42 -4.27 -7.65 -11.29
C GLY A 42 -3.38 -7.61 -10.05
N PRO A 43 -3.47 -6.54 -9.24
CA PRO A 43 -2.94 -6.59 -7.89
C PRO A 43 -3.46 -7.83 -7.15
N MET A 44 -2.56 -8.60 -6.57
CA MET A 44 -2.87 -9.78 -5.76
C MET A 44 -2.55 -9.46 -4.30
N ILE A 45 -3.49 -9.77 -3.41
CA ILE A 45 -3.34 -9.61 -1.97
C ILE A 45 -3.33 -10.99 -1.34
N GLU A 46 -2.22 -11.35 -0.72
CA GLU A 46 -2.04 -12.61 0.01
C GLU A 46 -1.90 -12.29 1.50
N ILE A 47 -2.68 -12.99 2.33
CA ILE A 47 -2.71 -12.78 3.77
C ILE A 47 -2.16 -14.06 4.40
N PHE A 48 -1.05 -13.92 5.11
CA PHE A 48 -0.42 -14.98 5.89
C PHE A 48 -0.67 -14.72 7.38
N GLU A 49 -0.25 -15.66 8.23
CA GLU A 49 -0.35 -15.52 9.68
C GLU A 49 0.47 -14.35 10.22
N ASP A 50 1.62 -14.07 9.59
CA ASP A 50 2.62 -13.10 10.07
C ASP A 50 2.75 -11.84 9.20
N ARG A 51 2.14 -11.81 8.01
CA ARG A 51 2.30 -10.70 7.05
C ARG A 51 1.16 -10.62 6.03
N ILE A 52 1.06 -9.45 5.39
CA ILE A 52 0.28 -9.25 4.17
C ILE A 52 1.25 -8.96 3.04
N GLU A 53 1.11 -9.66 1.92
CA GLU A 53 1.86 -9.43 0.70
C GLU A 53 0.93 -8.87 -0.38
N ILE A 54 1.34 -7.75 -0.97
CA ILE A 54 0.63 -7.11 -2.08
C ILE A 54 1.57 -7.12 -3.27
N SER A 55 1.21 -7.86 -4.31
CA SER A 55 1.95 -7.89 -5.57
C SER A 55 1.14 -7.24 -6.68
N ASN A 56 1.83 -6.63 -7.64
CA ASN A 56 1.19 -5.90 -8.73
C ASN A 56 1.95 -6.17 -10.02
N PRO A 57 1.30 -6.67 -11.08
CA PRO A 57 1.99 -7.02 -12.31
C PRO A 57 2.50 -5.77 -13.03
N GLY A 58 3.64 -5.94 -13.69
CA GLY A 58 4.33 -4.86 -14.38
C GLY A 58 5.65 -4.50 -13.72
N LYS A 59 6.35 -3.54 -14.34
CA LYS A 59 7.65 -3.07 -13.87
C LYS A 59 7.51 -1.70 -13.22
N LEU A 60 8.39 -1.43 -12.27
CA LEU A 60 8.59 -0.08 -11.75
C LEU A 60 8.95 0.86 -12.92
N LEU A 61 8.42 2.08 -12.92
CA LEU A 61 8.71 3.07 -13.96
C LEU A 61 10.24 3.30 -14.07
N PRO A 62 10.81 3.49 -15.27
CA PRO A 62 12.26 3.63 -15.46
C PRO A 62 12.89 4.78 -14.65
N THR A 63 12.11 5.82 -14.40
CA THR A 63 12.42 7.01 -13.60
C THR A 63 12.44 6.75 -12.09
N LYS A 64 11.96 5.59 -11.65
CA LYS A 64 11.77 5.25 -10.23
C LYS A 64 12.73 4.15 -9.79
N LYS A 65 13.18 4.24 -8.54
CA LYS A 65 14.00 3.23 -7.88
C LYS A 65 13.44 2.90 -6.50
N ILE A 66 13.54 1.64 -6.06
CA ILE A 66 12.95 1.17 -4.78
C ILE A 66 13.57 1.92 -3.60
N ASP A 67 14.89 2.09 -3.64
CA ASP A 67 15.68 2.82 -2.65
C ASP A 67 15.35 4.33 -2.58
N ARG A 68 14.54 4.83 -3.52
CA ARG A 68 14.17 6.24 -3.63
C ARG A 68 12.69 6.45 -3.98
N LEU A 69 11.81 5.76 -3.27
CA LEU A 69 10.35 5.95 -3.43
C LEU A 69 9.83 7.18 -2.67
N ILE A 70 10.45 7.52 -1.54
CA ILE A 70 10.09 8.69 -0.72
C ILE A 70 10.75 9.95 -1.32
N ARG A 71 9.99 11.05 -1.40
CA ARG A 71 10.45 12.39 -1.88
C ARG A 71 10.99 12.43 -3.33
N THR A 72 10.59 11.49 -4.17
CA THR A 72 10.83 11.57 -5.62
C THR A 72 9.66 12.25 -6.32
N SER A 73 9.94 13.01 -7.40
CA SER A 73 8.92 13.67 -8.23
C SER A 73 7.75 12.74 -8.52
N PRO A 74 6.53 13.05 -8.07
CA PRO A 74 5.42 12.11 -8.15
C PRO A 74 5.04 11.84 -9.60
N GLU A 75 4.91 10.56 -9.94
CA GLU A 75 4.61 10.11 -11.30
C GLU A 75 3.80 8.83 -11.18
N SER A 76 2.57 8.85 -11.71
CA SER A 76 1.67 7.70 -11.70
C SER A 76 1.50 7.16 -13.12
N ARG A 77 1.37 5.82 -13.22
CA ARG A 77 1.11 5.19 -14.52
C ARG A 77 -0.27 5.54 -15.05
N ASN A 78 -1.26 5.65 -14.15
CA ASN A 78 -2.65 5.93 -14.48
C ASN A 78 -3.10 7.25 -13.83
N GLU A 79 -2.77 8.39 -14.45
CA GLU A 79 -3.02 9.73 -13.87
C GLU A 79 -4.50 10.07 -13.68
N ILE A 80 -5.39 9.62 -14.59
CA ILE A 80 -6.85 9.81 -14.45
C ILE A 80 -7.37 9.08 -13.21
N LEU A 81 -6.92 7.85 -13.00
CA LEU A 81 -7.28 7.06 -11.82
C LEU A 81 -6.73 7.67 -10.53
N ALA A 82 -5.47 8.13 -10.56
CA ALA A 82 -4.85 8.83 -9.43
C ALA A 82 -5.59 10.13 -9.08
N ALA A 83 -6.06 10.89 -10.08
CA ALA A 83 -6.88 12.07 -9.85
C ALA A 83 -8.23 11.73 -9.23
N ALA A 84 -8.88 10.66 -9.72
CA ALA A 84 -10.15 10.19 -9.16
C ALA A 84 -10.00 9.74 -7.70
N PHE A 85 -8.99 8.93 -7.39
CA PHE A 85 -8.77 8.42 -6.02
C PHE A 85 -8.52 9.55 -5.02
N ARG A 86 -7.75 10.58 -5.41
CA ARG A 86 -7.57 11.79 -4.60
C ARG A 86 -8.87 12.56 -4.41
N ARG A 87 -9.66 12.74 -5.48
CA ARG A 87 -10.95 13.45 -5.41
C ARG A 87 -11.95 12.77 -4.49
N TYR A 88 -11.88 11.44 -4.37
CA TYR A 88 -12.73 10.65 -3.47
C TYR A 88 -12.09 10.38 -2.10
N ASN A 89 -10.97 11.02 -1.77
CA ASN A 89 -10.24 10.81 -0.51
C ASN A 89 -9.88 9.34 -0.23
N ILE A 90 -9.67 8.55 -1.29
CA ILE A 90 -9.27 7.14 -1.18
C ILE A 90 -7.78 7.06 -0.80
N CYS A 91 -6.95 7.84 -1.49
CA CYS A 91 -5.53 7.96 -1.19
C CYS A 91 -5.10 9.41 -1.14
N GLU A 92 -3.98 9.63 -0.48
CA GLU A 92 -3.42 10.95 -0.22
C GLU A 92 -2.81 11.59 -1.47
N GLU A 93 -2.41 12.86 -1.32
CA GLU A 93 -1.75 13.56 -2.40
C GLU A 93 -0.37 12.96 -2.73
N ARG A 94 -0.04 13.08 -4.01
CA ARG A 94 1.19 12.65 -4.68
C ARG A 94 2.44 12.66 -3.77
N GLY A 95 2.75 11.50 -3.20
CA GLY A 95 3.99 11.22 -2.45
C GLY A 95 3.88 11.24 -0.92
N SER A 96 2.83 11.85 -0.33
CA SER A 96 2.66 11.88 1.13
C SER A 96 2.00 10.60 1.67
N GLY A 97 1.21 9.92 0.85
CA GLY A 97 0.52 8.70 1.23
C GLY A 97 1.47 7.58 1.63
N PHE A 98 2.49 7.31 0.80
CA PHE A 98 3.49 6.29 1.10
C PHE A 98 4.22 6.55 2.43
N GLU A 99 4.60 7.80 2.69
CA GLU A 99 5.23 8.22 3.97
C GLU A 99 4.27 8.03 5.16
N LYS A 100 2.98 8.34 5.00
CA LYS A 100 1.95 8.08 6.00
C LYS A 100 1.76 6.59 6.28
N SER A 101 1.82 5.73 5.25
CA SER A 101 1.76 4.28 5.43
C SER A 101 2.93 3.77 6.28
N VAL A 102 4.16 4.17 5.93
CA VAL A 102 5.36 3.79 6.69
C VAL A 102 5.25 4.25 8.14
N ARG A 103 4.89 5.50 8.38
CA ARG A 103 4.72 6.05 9.73
C ARG A 103 3.63 5.33 10.53
N ALA A 104 2.52 4.95 9.89
CA ALA A 104 1.45 4.23 10.57
C ALA A 104 1.88 2.82 10.97
N ILE A 105 2.62 2.11 10.10
CA ILE A 105 3.18 0.79 10.38
C ILE A 105 4.14 0.87 11.57
N GLU A 106 5.02 1.88 11.60
CA GLU A 106 5.94 2.12 12.72
C GLU A 106 5.20 2.40 14.04
N LEU A 107 4.15 3.22 14.01
CA LEU A 107 3.36 3.56 15.20
C LEU A 107 2.62 2.34 15.77
N PHE A 108 2.25 1.39 14.92
CA PHE A 108 1.64 0.12 15.32
C PHE A 108 2.68 -0.91 15.82
N GLY A 109 3.98 -0.58 15.80
CA GLY A 109 5.04 -1.48 16.22
C GLY A 109 5.26 -2.67 15.29
N LEU A 110 4.79 -2.56 14.04
CA LEU A 110 4.91 -3.64 13.06
C LEU A 110 6.30 -3.65 12.41
N PRO A 111 6.76 -4.80 11.87
CA PRO A 111 7.96 -4.87 11.06
C PRO A 111 7.93 -3.84 9.91
N PRO A 112 9.09 -3.29 9.52
CA PRO A 112 9.15 -2.25 8.49
C PRO A 112 8.61 -2.77 7.16
N LEU A 113 7.90 -1.89 6.43
CA LEU A 113 7.38 -2.19 5.10
C LEU A 113 8.52 -2.60 4.15
N LYS A 114 8.43 -3.80 3.59
CA LYS A 114 9.40 -4.32 2.62
C LYS A 114 8.85 -4.16 1.21
N ILE A 115 9.68 -3.65 0.29
CA ILE A 115 9.35 -3.48 -1.13
C ILE A 115 10.43 -4.17 -1.96
N SER A 116 10.01 -5.04 -2.88
CA SER A 116 10.89 -5.75 -3.80
C SER A 116 10.39 -5.64 -5.25
N ARG A 117 11.30 -5.81 -6.20
CA ARG A 117 11.01 -5.87 -7.65
C ARG A 117 10.64 -7.27 -8.11
N ASP A 118 11.14 -8.28 -7.42
CA ASP A 118 10.95 -9.69 -7.75
C ASP A 118 10.17 -10.36 -6.61
N ARG A 119 9.18 -11.20 -6.94
CA ARG A 119 8.76 -12.32 -6.09
C ARG A 119 9.86 -13.39 -6.13
N LYS A 120 11.06 -13.08 -5.64
CA LYS A 120 12.09 -14.09 -5.39
C LYS A 120 11.97 -14.50 -3.92
N PHE A 121 11.09 -15.45 -3.67
CA PHE A 121 11.12 -16.23 -2.45
C PHE A 121 12.13 -17.36 -2.69
N LEU A 122 13.17 -17.45 -1.84
CA LEU A 122 13.77 -18.74 -1.52
C LEU A 122 12.90 -19.37 -0.42
#